data_AF-T1HGR0-F1
#
_entry.id   AF-T1HGR0-F1
#
_cell.length_a   1.000
_cell.length_b   1.000
_cell.length_c   1.000
_cell.angle_alpha   90.00
_cell.angle_beta   90.00
_cell.angle_gamma   90.00
#
_symmetry.space_group_name_H-M   'P 1'
#
loop_
_entity.id
_entity.type
_entity.pdbx_description
1 polymer ?
#
loop_
_entity_poly.entity_id
_entity_poly.type
_entity_poly.pdbx_seq_one_letter_code
_entity_poly.pdbx_strand_id
1 'polypeptide(L)'
;MSKKPRKILAYSQEQIQDALEDIGRGSSVVSAARRHGVPRITLLYKVNGKIKKNRMGPNPILSQEEENILVNWIGTLAKAGFPGEIK
;
A
#
# COMPACT_ATOMS: atom_id res chain seq x y z
N MET A 1 22.19 19.25 16.15
CA MET A 1 20.74 19.36 15.90
C MET A 1 20.30 18.16 15.07
N SER A 2 19.53 17.22 15.62
CA SER A 2 19.06 16.05 14.86
C SER A 2 17.98 16.48 13.86
N LYS A 3 18.15 16.17 12.57
CA LYS A 3 17.15 16.50 11.53
C LYS A 3 15.95 15.57 11.70
N LYS A 4 14.75 16.15 11.82
CA LYS A 4 13.48 15.39 11.86
C LYS A 4 13.37 14.52 10.59
N PRO A 5 13.01 13.23 10.69
CA PRO A 5 12.90 12.37 9.52
C PRO A 5 11.83 12.91 8.56
N ARG A 6 12.15 12.94 7.25
CA ARG A 6 11.19 13.37 6.23
C ARG A 6 10.14 12.27 6.04
N LYS A 7 8.85 12.60 6.18
CA LYS A 7 7.76 11.69 5.78
C LYS A 7 7.83 11.47 4.27
N ILE A 8 8.07 10.23 3.86
CA ILE A 8 8.18 9.85 2.44
C ILE A 8 6.80 9.91 1.76
N LEU A 9 5.74 9.56 2.50
CA LEU A 9 4.35 9.66 2.08
C LEU A 9 3.61 10.62 3.03
N ALA A 10 2.96 11.63 2.46
CA ALA A 10 2.18 12.62 3.22
C ALA A 10 0.71 12.22 3.40
N TYR A 11 0.27 11.13 2.78
CA TYR A 11 -1.12 10.67 2.76
C TYR A 11 -1.23 9.19 3.17
N SER A 12 -2.35 8.83 3.79
CA SER A 12 -2.71 7.45 4.15
C SER A 12 -3.37 6.69 2.99
N GLN A 13 -3.54 5.38 3.16
CA GLN A 13 -4.31 4.57 2.20
C GLN A 13 -5.79 4.93 2.22
N GLU A 14 -6.34 5.23 3.40
CA GLU A 14 -7.73 5.66 3.59
C GLU A 14 -8.02 6.93 2.79
N GLN A 15 -7.13 7.93 2.86
CA GLN A 15 -7.27 9.17 2.09
C GLN A 15 -7.28 8.94 0.58
N ILE A 16 -6.58 7.92 0.08
CA ILE A 16 -6.64 7.56 -1.34
C ILE A 16 -7.97 6.88 -1.65
N GLN A 17 -8.43 5.97 -0.80
CA GLN A 17 -9.67 5.24 -0.98
C GLN A 17 -10.87 6.20 -1.00
N ASP A 18 -10.96 7.09 -0.01
CA ASP A 18 -12.01 8.12 0.06
C ASP A 18 -11.99 9.05 -1.15
N ALA A 19 -10.78 9.42 -1.63
CA ALA A 19 -10.63 10.23 -2.82
C ALA A 19 -11.08 9.51 -4.10
N LEU A 20 -10.82 8.20 -4.21
CA LEU A 20 -11.27 7.39 -5.34
C LEU A 20 -12.79 7.21 -5.33
N GLU A 21 -13.39 7.03 -4.15
CA GLU A 21 -14.84 6.97 -3.98
C GLU A 21 -15.51 8.29 -4.35
N ASP A 22 -14.95 9.43 -3.94
CA ASP A 22 -15.42 10.75 -4.34
C ASP A 22 -15.39 10.95 -5.86
N ILE A 23 -14.35 10.46 -6.53
CA ILE A 23 -14.25 10.49 -7.99
C ILE A 23 -15.32 9.60 -8.61
N GLY A 24 -15.54 8.40 -8.05
CA GLY A 24 -16.61 7.49 -8.47
C GLY A 24 -18.02 8.09 -8.31
N ARG A 25 -18.21 8.96 -7.30
CA ARG A 25 -19.44 9.74 -7.08
C ARG A 25 -19.60 10.96 -8.01
N GLY A 26 -18.65 11.20 -8.92
CA GLY A 26 -18.70 12.28 -9.91
C GLY A 26 -17.89 13.53 -9.56
N SER A 27 -17.08 13.50 -8.48
CA SER A 27 -16.13 14.58 -8.23
C SER A 27 -14.99 14.56 -9.25
N SER A 28 -14.48 15.75 -9.62
CA SER A 28 -13.27 15.82 -10.43
C SER A 28 -12.04 15.33 -9.65
N VAL A 29 -11.04 14.79 -10.36
CA VAL A 29 -9.75 14.37 -9.75
C VAL A 29 -9.08 15.53 -8.99
N VAL A 30 -9.26 16.77 -9.47
CA VAL A 30 -8.68 17.97 -8.83
C VAL A 30 -9.37 18.31 -7.51
N SER A 31 -10.70 18.24 -7.48
CA SER A 31 -11.44 18.53 -6.24
C SER A 31 -11.22 17.44 -5.19
N ALA A 32 -11.21 16.17 -5.60
CA ALA A 32 -10.89 15.05 -4.71
C ALA A 32 -9.47 15.14 -4.13
N ALA A 33 -8.48 15.49 -4.97
CA ALA A 33 -7.09 15.70 -4.53
C ALA A 33 -6.97 16.76 -3.42
N ARG A 34 -7.63 17.91 -3.62
CA ARG A 34 -7.61 19.01 -2.66
C ARG A 34 -8.34 18.66 -1.37
N ARG A 35 -9.48 17.98 -1.48
CA ARG A 35 -10.33 17.61 -0.34
C ARG A 35 -9.63 16.61 0.58
N HIS A 36 -8.98 15.60 0.01
CA HIS A 36 -8.39 14.49 0.78
C HIS A 36 -6.88 14.64 1.04
N GLY A 37 -6.25 15.71 0.55
CA GLY A 37 -4.82 15.96 0.77
C GLY A 37 -3.90 15.01 0.01
N VAL A 38 -4.37 14.38 -1.06
CA VAL A 38 -3.60 13.45 -1.90
C VAL A 38 -3.11 14.17 -3.16
N PRO A 39 -1.85 14.00 -3.59
CA PRO A 39 -1.36 14.59 -4.82
C PRO A 39 -2.21 14.19 -6.04
N ARG A 40 -2.58 15.18 -6.86
CA ARG A 40 -3.39 14.98 -8.08
C ARG A 40 -2.83 13.89 -9.00
N ILE A 41 -1.51 13.86 -9.20
CA ILE A 41 -0.85 12.89 -10.09
C ILE A 41 -0.99 11.46 -9.54
N THR A 42 -0.90 11.29 -8.22
CA THR A 42 -1.14 10.00 -7.57
C THR A 42 -2.55 9.51 -7.84
N LEU A 43 -3.57 10.36 -7.65
CA LEU A 43 -4.96 9.98 -7.94
C LEU A 43 -5.18 9.69 -9.42
N LEU A 44 -4.60 10.49 -10.33
CA LEU A 44 -4.69 10.24 -11.76
C LEU A 44 -4.11 8.87 -12.15
N TYR A 45 -2.99 8.48 -11.57
CA TYR A 45 -2.37 7.18 -11.84
C TYR A 45 -3.15 6.02 -11.26
N LYS A 46 -3.85 6.24 -10.14
CA LYS A 46 -4.77 5.26 -9.54
C LYS A 46 -6.01 5.07 -10.40
N VAL A 47 -6.64 6.16 -10.85
CA VAL A 47 -7.81 6.13 -11.75
C VAL A 47 -7.47 5.46 -13.08
N ASN A 48 -6.30 5.76 -13.66
CA ASN A 48 -5.85 5.15 -14.91
C ASN A 48 -5.31 3.71 -14.74
N GLY A 49 -5.38 3.14 -13.53
CA GLY A 49 -4.94 1.76 -13.26
C GLY A 49 -3.43 1.51 -13.36
N LYS A 50 -2.61 2.56 -13.54
CA LYS A 50 -1.15 2.44 -13.69
C LYS A 50 -0.46 1.96 -12.40
N ILE A 51 -1.02 2.27 -11.23
CA ILE A 51 -0.45 1.90 -9.93
C ILE A 51 -1.53 1.24 -9.06
N LYS A 52 -1.53 -0.09 -8.97
CA LYS A 52 -2.49 -0.83 -8.13
C LYS A 52 -2.20 -0.67 -6.63
N LYS A 53 -0.98 -0.94 -6.19
CA LYS A 53 -0.56 -0.82 -4.77
C LYS A 53 0.49 0.28 -4.62
N ASN A 54 0.44 1.01 -3.50
CA ASN A 54 1.53 1.92 -3.15
C ASN A 54 2.67 1.08 -2.59
N ARG A 55 3.55 0.64 -3.47
CA ARG A 55 4.74 -0.10 -3.09
C ARG A 55 5.94 0.83 -3.04
N MET A 56 6.72 0.69 -1.98
CA MET A 56 8.03 1.29 -1.87
C MET A 56 9.08 0.21 -2.11
N GLY A 57 10.12 0.53 -2.88
CA GLY A 57 11.25 -0.37 -3.13
C GLY A 57 11.13 -1.29 -4.36
N PRO A 58 12.20 -2.08 -4.61
CA PRO A 58 12.32 -2.95 -5.78
C PRO A 58 11.31 -4.10 -5.79
N ASN A 59 11.18 -4.76 -6.94
CA ASN A 59 10.26 -5.89 -7.09
C ASN A 59 10.69 -7.01 -6.13
N PRO A 60 9.75 -7.60 -5.36
CA PRO A 60 10.09 -8.80 -4.61
C PRO A 60 10.53 -9.86 -5.62
N ILE A 61 11.55 -10.64 -5.23
CA ILE A 61 12.07 -11.74 -6.04
C ILE A 61 11.04 -12.88 -6.07
N LEU A 62 10.35 -13.09 -4.94
CA LEU A 62 9.31 -14.08 -4.80
C LEU A 62 7.94 -13.49 -5.18
N SER A 63 7.13 -14.33 -5.80
CA SER A 63 5.70 -14.10 -6.00
C SER A 63 4.93 -14.22 -4.67
N GLN A 64 3.70 -13.69 -4.64
CA GLN A 64 2.86 -13.80 -3.45
C GLN A 64 2.53 -15.26 -3.12
N GLU A 65 2.38 -16.08 -4.17
CA GLU A 65 2.12 -17.50 -4.07
C GLU A 65 3.30 -18.24 -3.41
N GLU A 66 4.54 -17.94 -3.82
CA GLU A 66 5.75 -18.52 -3.21
C GLU A 66 5.91 -18.08 -1.75
N GLU A 67 5.69 -16.79 -1.45
CA GLU A 67 5.70 -16.30 -0.07
C GLU A 67 4.66 -17.03 0.80
N ASN A 68 3.46 -17.27 0.27
CA ASN A 68 2.40 -17.97 1.00
C ASN A 68 2.77 -19.44 1.31
N ILE A 69 3.44 -20.12 0.36
CA ILE A 69 3.94 -21.48 0.58
C ILE A 69 4.94 -21.50 1.73
N LEU A 70 5.88 -20.56 1.75
CA LEU A 70 6.89 -20.44 2.80
C LEU A 70 6.25 -20.12 4.16
N VAL A 71 5.32 -19.17 4.20
CA VAL A 71 4.59 -18.80 5.44
C VAL A 71 3.81 -19.99 5.98
N ASN A 72 3.10 -20.73 5.12
CA ASN A 72 2.37 -21.92 5.54
C ASN A 72 3.31 -23.00 6.07
N TRP A 73 4.42 -23.26 5.38
CA TRP A 73 5.40 -24.25 5.81
C TRP A 73 6.00 -23.89 7.18
N ILE A 74 6.46 -22.65 7.36
CA ILE A 74 6.98 -22.18 8.66
C ILE A 74 5.90 -22.30 9.74
N GLY A 75 4.66 -21.94 9.43
CA GLY A 75 3.52 -22.09 10.35
C GLY A 75 3.23 -23.55 10.72
N THR A 76 3.39 -24.50 9.79
CA THR A 76 3.26 -25.94 10.10
C THR A 76 4.39 -26.45 10.99
N LEU A 77 5.63 -26.00 10.77
CA LEU A 77 6.76 -26.33 11.63
C LEU A 77 6.56 -25.77 13.05
N ALA A 78 6.08 -24.53 13.15
CA ALA A 78 5.74 -23.89 14.42
C ALA A 78 4.72 -24.71 15.21
N LYS A 79 3.64 -25.15 14.54
CA LYS A 79 2.61 -26.02 15.14
C LYS A 79 3.14 -27.38 15.57
N ALA A 80 4.15 -27.91 14.88
CA ALA A 80 4.80 -29.18 15.21
C ALA A 80 5.80 -29.04 16.37
N GLY A 81 5.92 -27.87 17.00
CA GLY A 81 6.78 -27.63 18.16
C GLY A 81 8.19 -27.17 17.81
N PHE A 82 8.49 -26.92 16.53
CA PHE A 82 9.75 -26.29 16.14
C PHE A 82 9.65 -24.77 16.37
N PRO A 83 10.74 -24.11 16.78
CA PRO A 83 10.74 -22.65 16.95
C PRO A 83 10.57 -21.96 15.59
N GLY A 84 9.43 -21.30 15.41
CA GLY A 84 9.06 -20.63 14.16
C GLY A 84 7.89 -19.66 14.35
N GLU A 85 8.03 -18.68 15.25
CA GLU A 85 6.99 -17.67 15.41
C GLU A 85 7.01 -16.67 14.24
N ILE A 86 5.92 -16.62 13.49
CA ILE A 86 5.61 -15.51 12.59
C ILE A 86 4.73 -14.54 13.39
N LYS A 87 5.27 -13.36 13.73
CA LYS A 87 4.53 -12.27 14.39
C LYS A 87 3.75 -11.43 13.38
#